data_AF-A0A9D0ZR54-F1
#
_entry.id   AF-A0A9D0ZR54-F1
#
_cell.length_a   1.000
_cell.length_b   1.000
_cell.length_c   1.000
_cell.angle_alpha   90.00
_cell.angle_beta   90.00
_cell.angle_gamma   90.00
#
_symmetry.space_group_name_H-M   'P 1'
#
loop_
_entity.id
_entity.type
_entity.pdbx_description
1 polymer ?
#
loop_
_entity_poly.entity_id
_entity_poly.type
_entity_poly.pdbx_seq_one_letter_code
_entity_poly.pdbx_strand_id
1 'polypeptide(L)'
;MNVLEKINQAINLLQELDEYKNQLSSLQQEVDYKLSDLYHVIENDPLNAPQCCKIVKQIKELRKQRRKYLNDYELIKCYQNNIQKLTYYDNRKMLLAELNKTNNRLKQPYKNRVYTDEDMKELLGVK
;
A
#
# COMPACT_ATOMS: atom_id res chain seq x y z
N MET A 1 18.20 14.14 29.63
CA MET A 1 17.05 13.97 28.72
C MET A 1 16.11 15.14 28.93
N ASN A 2 15.83 15.93 27.90
CA ASN A 2 14.83 16.99 27.99
C ASN A 2 13.44 16.37 27.75
N VAL A 3 12.63 16.27 28.81
CA VAL A 3 11.32 15.60 28.79
C VAL A 3 10.36 16.31 27.84
N LEU A 4 10.34 17.66 27.86
CA LEU A 4 9.47 18.46 27.02
C LEU A 4 9.78 18.27 25.53
N GLU A 5 11.08 18.28 25.19
CA GLU A 5 11.53 18.06 23.82
C GLU A 5 11.10 16.68 23.29
N LYS A 6 11.19 15.63 24.12
CA LYS A 6 10.80 14.27 23.73
C LYS A 6 9.29 14.13 23.53
N ILE A 7 8.50 14.80 24.36
CA ILE A 7 7.03 14.83 24.19
C ILE A 7 6.67 15.55 22.89
N ASN A 8 7.30 16.68 22.59
CA ASN A 8 7.07 17.40 21.33
C ASN A 8 7.44 16.55 20.11
N GLN A 9 8.57 15.83 20.16
CA GLN A 9 8.96 14.88 19.11
C GLN A 9 7.90 13.79 18.90
N ALA A 10 7.36 13.22 19.98
CA ALA A 10 6.30 12.21 19.90
C ALA A 10 5.01 12.76 19.29
N ILE A 11 4.58 13.98 19.68
CA ILE A 11 3.39 14.62 19.12
C ILE A 11 3.55 14.88 17.62
N ASN A 12 4.71 15.40 17.19
CA ASN A 12 4.98 15.66 15.78
C ASN A 12 4.91 14.38 14.94
N LEU A 13 5.48 13.27 15.43
CA LEU A 13 5.40 11.98 14.73
C LEU A 13 3.96 11.46 14.60
N LEU A 14 3.11 11.72 15.59
CA LEU A 14 1.69 11.36 15.52
C LEU A 14 0.95 12.24 14.52
N GLN A 15 1.25 13.54 14.52
CA GLN A 15 0.66 14.48 13.56
C GLN A 15 1.04 14.14 12.12
N GLU A 16 2.31 13.81 11.85
CA GLU A 16 2.77 13.36 10.53
C GLU A 16 1.99 12.13 10.04
N LEU A 17 1.69 11.18 10.93
CA LEU A 17 0.89 9.99 10.60
C LEU A 17 -0.56 10.34 10.26
N ASP A 18 -1.18 11.26 10.99
CA ASP A 18 -2.55 11.71 10.73
C ASP A 18 -2.64 12.54 9.44
N GLU A 19 -1.67 13.40 9.18
CA GLU A 19 -1.55 14.14 7.92
C GLU A 19 -1.39 13.19 6.74
N TYR A 20 -0.50 12.19 6.85
CA TYR A 20 -0.33 11.17 5.82
C TYR A 20 -1.64 10.39 5.59
N LYS A 21 -2.35 9.99 6.66
CA LYS A 21 -3.66 9.33 6.54
C LYS A 21 -4.64 10.17 5.73
N ASN A 22 -4.72 11.47 5.98
CA ASN A 22 -5.64 12.36 5.28
C ASN A 22 -5.30 12.48 3.79
N GLN A 23 -4.02 12.35 3.44
CA GLN A 23 -3.56 12.38 2.05
C GLN A 23 -3.72 11.04 1.31
N LEU A 24 -3.79 9.90 2.02
CA LEU A 24 -3.82 8.57 1.39
C LEU A 24 -4.95 8.40 0.38
N SER A 25 -6.14 8.95 0.66
CA SER A 25 -7.28 8.87 -0.26
C SER A 25 -6.98 9.57 -1.59
N SER A 26 -6.43 10.79 -1.54
CA SER A 26 -6.06 11.56 -2.72
C SER A 26 -4.93 10.88 -3.50
N LEU A 27 -3.91 10.36 -2.81
CA LEU A 27 -2.80 9.63 -3.42
C LEU A 27 -3.29 8.36 -4.14
N GLN A 28 -4.22 7.63 -3.52
CA GLN A 28 -4.81 6.45 -4.14
C GLN A 28 -5.63 6.82 -5.38
N GLN A 29 -6.45 7.87 -5.28
CA GLN A 29 -7.26 8.37 -6.39
C GLN A 29 -6.41 8.80 -7.59
N GLU A 30 -5.30 9.50 -7.35
CA GLU A 30 -4.36 9.89 -8.40
C GLU A 30 -3.78 8.67 -9.13
N VAL A 31 -3.41 7.62 -8.39
CA VAL A 31 -2.92 6.37 -8.99
C VAL A 31 -4.03 5.66 -9.77
N ASP A 32 -5.25 5.66 -9.26
CA ASP A 32 -6.41 5.06 -9.92
C ASP A 32 -6.73 5.78 -11.25
N TYR A 33 -6.66 7.11 -11.30
CA TYR A 33 -6.79 7.86 -12.55
C TYR A 33 -5.68 7.54 -13.55
N LYS A 34 -4.41 7.55 -13.12
CA LYS A 34 -3.29 7.19 -14.00
C LYS A 34 -3.42 5.77 -14.56
N LEU A 35 -3.92 4.83 -13.77
CA LEU A 35 -4.20 3.47 -14.24
C LEU A 35 -5.33 3.46 -15.27
N SER A 36 -6.41 4.19 -15.02
CA SER A 36 -7.54 4.32 -15.95
C SER A 36 -7.09 4.89 -17.29
N ASP A 37 -6.28 5.94 -17.28
CA ASP A 37 -5.75 6.56 -18.50
C ASP A 37 -4.94 5.56 -19.32
N LEU A 38 -4.06 4.78 -18.66
CA LEU A 38 -3.26 3.77 -19.34
C LEU A 38 -4.13 2.61 -19.89
N TYR A 39 -5.20 2.24 -19.20
CA TYR A 39 -6.15 1.25 -19.72
C TYR A 39 -6.89 1.75 -20.95
N HIS A 40 -7.33 3.01 -20.96
CA HIS A 40 -7.96 3.61 -22.13
C HIS A 40 -6.99 3.74 -23.32
N VAL A 41 -5.71 4.00 -23.09
CA VAL A 41 -4.69 3.98 -24.16
C VAL A 41 -4.56 2.57 -24.76
N ILE A 42 -4.58 1.52 -23.92
CA ILE A 42 -4.54 0.13 -24.41
C ILE A 42 -5.80 -0.22 -25.22
N GLU A 43 -6.96 0.31 -24.83
CA GLU A 43 -8.25 0.03 -25.47
C GLU A 43 -8.41 0.73 -26.82
N ASN A 44 -7.96 1.99 -26.93
CA ASN A 44 -8.31 2.85 -28.05
C ASN A 44 -7.19 3.04 -29.09
N ASP A 45 -5.92 2.95 -28.68
CA ASP A 45 -4.80 3.25 -29.56
C ASP A 45 -4.16 1.96 -30.11
N PRO A 46 -3.79 1.92 -31.41
CA PRO A 46 -2.96 0.85 -31.94
C PRO A 46 -1.54 1.00 -31.39
N LEU A 47 -1.12 0.05 -30.54
CA LEU A 47 0.19 0.06 -29.90
C LEU A 47 1.15 -0.94 -30.55
N ASN A 48 2.39 -0.50 -30.77
CA ASN A 48 3.48 -1.39 -31.17
C ASN A 48 4.13 -2.07 -29.94
N ALA A 49 4.88 -3.15 -30.18
CA ALA A 49 5.48 -3.93 -29.09
C ALA A 49 6.35 -3.10 -28.12
N PRO A 50 7.21 -2.16 -28.57
CA PRO A 50 7.91 -1.26 -27.65
C PRO A 50 6.99 -0.40 -26.78
N GLN A 51 5.90 0.13 -27.33
CA GLN A 51 4.92 0.93 -26.60
C GLN A 51 4.18 0.09 -25.55
N CYS A 52 3.74 -1.13 -25.91
CA CYS A 52 3.13 -2.07 -24.96
C CYS A 52 4.05 -2.35 -23.78
N CYS A 53 5.33 -2.61 -24.03
CA CYS A 53 6.32 -2.84 -22.97
C CYS A 53 6.46 -1.64 -22.02
N LYS A 54 6.44 -0.40 -22.54
CA LYS A 54 6.52 0.81 -21.70
C LYS A 54 5.28 0.96 -20.83
N ILE A 55 4.09 0.77 -21.41
CA ILE A 55 2.82 0.89 -20.69
C ILE A 55 2.71 -0.18 -19.61
N VAL A 56 3.03 -1.44 -19.91
CA VAL A 56 2.98 -2.53 -18.91
C VAL A 56 3.97 -2.29 -17.76
N LYS A 57 5.17 -1.78 -18.04
CA LYS A 57 6.12 -1.38 -16.99
C LYS A 57 5.55 -0.27 -16.11
N GLN A 58 4.91 0.73 -16.71
CA GLN A 58 4.28 1.82 -15.96
C GLN A 58 3.11 1.34 -15.10
N ILE A 59 2.23 0.50 -15.65
CA ILE A 59 1.12 -0.13 -14.92
C ILE A 59 1.66 -0.93 -13.73
N LYS A 60 2.75 -1.69 -13.91
CA LYS A 60 3.37 -2.45 -12.82
C LYS A 60 3.80 -1.55 -11.66
N GLU A 61 4.45 -0.43 -11.94
CA GLU A 61 4.89 0.50 -10.89
C GLU A 61 3.69 1.19 -10.21
N LEU A 62 2.69 1.64 -10.96
CA LEU A 62 1.46 2.20 -10.40
C LEU A 62 0.70 1.19 -9.54
N ARG A 63 0.60 -0.08 -9.96
CA ARG A 63 -0.04 -1.14 -9.15
C ARG A 63 0.72 -1.43 -7.85
N LYS A 64 2.05 -1.34 -7.84
CA LYS A 64 2.86 -1.42 -6.60
C LYS A 64 2.60 -0.24 -5.68
N GLN A 65 2.57 0.98 -6.22
CA GLN A 65 2.26 2.20 -5.45
C GLN A 65 0.86 2.12 -4.83
N ARG A 66 -0.15 1.76 -5.62
CA ARG A 66 -1.52 1.54 -5.14
C ARG A 66 -1.58 0.52 -4.00
N ARG A 67 -0.85 -0.60 -4.12
CA ARG A 67 -0.79 -1.63 -3.08
C ARG A 67 -0.14 -1.08 -1.80
N LYS A 68 0.92 -0.28 -1.93
CA LYS A 68 1.55 0.38 -0.78
C LYS A 68 0.55 1.25 -0.03
N TYR A 69 -0.17 2.14 -0.72
CA TYR A 69 -1.16 3.02 -0.07
C TYR A 69 -2.29 2.25 0.63
N LEU A 70 -2.80 1.19 0.02
CA LEU A 70 -3.81 0.32 0.66
C LEU A 70 -3.25 -0.39 1.90
N ASN A 71 -2.01 -0.87 1.84
CA ASN A 71 -1.36 -1.51 2.98
C ASN A 71 -1.13 -0.51 4.12
N ASP A 72 -0.67 0.70 3.80
CA ASP A 72 -0.45 1.77 4.77
C ASP A 72 -1.77 2.18 5.43
N TYR A 73 -2.86 2.30 4.65
CA TYR A 73 -4.20 2.57 5.17
C TYR A 73 -4.66 1.49 6.16
N GLU A 74 -4.50 0.21 5.83
CA GLU A 74 -4.86 -0.89 6.73
C GLU A 74 -4.00 -0.92 8.00
N LEU A 75 -2.72 -0.56 7.91
CA LEU A 75 -1.85 -0.41 9.09
C LEU A 75 -2.29 0.75 9.98
N ILE A 76 -2.60 1.91 9.41
CA ILE A 76 -3.09 3.08 10.15
C ILE A 76 -4.44 2.76 10.81
N LYS A 77 -5.33 2.05 10.10
CA LYS A 77 -6.61 1.57 10.66
C LYS A 77 -6.39 0.63 11.84
N CYS A 78 -5.46 -0.32 11.72
CA CYS A 78 -5.08 -1.21 12.83
C CYS A 78 -4.54 -0.43 14.03
N TYR A 79 -3.68 0.56 13.77
CA TYR A 79 -3.15 1.47 14.78
C TYR A 79 -4.27 2.21 15.51
N GLN A 80 -5.18 2.86 14.78
CA GLN A 80 -6.29 3.64 15.35
C GLN A 80 -7.23 2.78 16.18
N ASN A 81 -7.54 1.56 15.73
CA ASN A 81 -8.36 0.61 16.49
C ASN A 81 -7.70 0.17 17.81
N ASN A 82 -6.38 0.34 17.94
CA ASN A 82 -5.61 -0.08 19.10
C ASN A 82 -4.94 1.10 19.84
N ILE A 83 -5.27 2.35 19.49
CA ILE A 83 -4.55 3.55 19.95
C ILE A 83 -4.56 3.71 21.48
N GLN A 84 -5.64 3.26 22.14
CA GLN A 84 -5.77 3.28 23.59
C GLN A 84 -4.66 2.49 24.32
N LYS A 85 -4.04 1.52 23.63
CA LYS A 85 -2.93 0.72 24.16
C LYS A 85 -1.61 1.51 24.27
N LEU A 86 -1.51 2.71 23.67
CA LEU A 86 -0.35 3.60 23.82
C LEU A 86 -0.22 4.18 25.23
N THR A 87 -1.35 4.36 25.92
CA THR A 87 -1.44 5.05 27.21
C THR A 87 -0.59 4.35 28.28
N TYR A 88 -0.67 3.03 28.35
CA TYR A 88 0.03 2.23 29.37
C TYR A 88 1.25 1.54 28.78
N TYR A 89 2.39 1.67 29.47
CA TYR A 89 3.68 1.13 29.02
C TYR A 89 3.62 -0.35 28.62
N ASP A 90 2.99 -1.18 29.45
CA ASP A 90 2.92 -2.63 29.22
C ASP A 90 2.07 -3.00 27.98
N ASN A 91 1.06 -2.18 27.67
CA ASN A 91 0.15 -2.42 26.55
C ASN A 91 0.75 -2.04 25.18
N ARG A 92 1.83 -1.24 25.16
CA ARG A 92 2.51 -0.84 23.91
C ARG A 92 3.08 -2.04 23.16
N LYS A 93 3.55 -3.06 23.87
CA LYS A 93 4.00 -4.32 23.26
C LYS A 93 2.86 -5.04 22.54
N MET A 94 1.65 -5.00 23.09
CA MET A 94 0.47 -5.59 22.46
C MET A 94 0.06 -4.82 21.20
N LEU A 95 0.14 -3.49 21.21
CA LEU A 95 -0.08 -2.67 20.01
C LEU A 95 0.89 -3.06 18.88
N LEU A 96 2.19 -3.15 19.19
CA LEU A 96 3.20 -3.55 18.22
C LEU A 96 2.97 -4.96 17.69
N ALA A 97 2.52 -5.89 18.53
CA ALA A 97 2.18 -7.25 18.10
C ALA A 97 1.04 -7.25 17.07
N GLU A 98 -0.02 -6.47 17.29
CA GLU A 98 -1.15 -6.36 16.35
C GLU A 98 -0.74 -5.69 15.03
N LEU A 99 0.09 -4.65 15.07
CA LEU A 99 0.64 -4.02 13.86
C LEU A 99 1.52 -4.97 13.06
N ASN A 100 2.39 -5.73 13.73
CA ASN A 100 3.26 -6.69 13.07
C ASN A 100 2.48 -7.86 12.45
N LYS A 101 1.47 -8.39 13.14
CA LYS A 101 0.55 -9.40 12.57
C LYS A 101 -0.12 -8.87 11.31
N THR A 102 -0.63 -7.64 11.36
CA THR A 102 -1.27 -6.99 10.21
C THR A 102 -0.29 -6.80 9.06
N ASN A 103 0.91 -6.29 9.31
CA ASN A 103 1.96 -6.10 8.31
C ASN A 103 2.35 -7.43 7.63
N ASN A 104 2.51 -8.50 8.42
CA ASN A 104 2.86 -9.82 7.90
C ASN A 104 1.76 -10.41 7.01
N ARG A 105 0.49 -10.17 7.35
CA ARG A 105 -0.66 -10.53 6.51
C ARG A 105 -0.67 -9.75 5.19
N LEU A 106 -0.38 -8.45 5.24
CA LEU A 106 -0.39 -7.57 4.06
C LEU A 106 0.78 -7.83 3.09
N LYS A 107 1.87 -8.45 3.57
CA LYS A 107 3.03 -8.86 2.78
C LYS A 107 2.89 -10.21 2.11
N GLN A 108 1.79 -10.94 2.35
CA GLN A 108 1.59 -12.24 1.73
C GLN A 108 1.54 -12.11 0.20
N PRO A 109 2.08 -13.10 -0.54
CA PRO A 109 2.00 -13.11 -1.99
C PRO A 109 0.55 -13.12 -2.45
N TYR A 110 0.29 -12.47 -3.59
CA TYR A 110 -1.05 -12.49 -4.16
C TYR A 110 -1.37 -13.90 -4.65
N LYS A 111 -2.52 -14.43 -4.21
CA LYS A 111 -3.07 -15.67 -4.74
C LYS A 111 -4.05 -15.35 -5.86
N ASN A 112 -3.83 -15.95 -7.02
CA ASN A 112 -4.72 -15.79 -8.16
C ASN A 112 -6.13 -16.25 -7.80
N ARG A 113 -7.14 -15.49 -8.26
CA ARG A 113 -8.55 -15.73 -7.91
C ARG A 113 -9.30 -16.54 -8.97
N VAL A 114 -8.88 -16.40 -10.22
CA VAL A 114 -9.56 -16.99 -11.39
C VAL A 114 -8.56 -17.78 -12.20
N TYR A 115 -7.49 -17.15 -12.69
CA TYR A 115 -6.39 -17.85 -13.33
C TYR A 115 -5.72 -18.83 -12.36
N THR A 116 -5.48 -20.04 -12.84
CA THR A 116 -4.65 -21.03 -12.14
C THR A 116 -3.17 -20.65 -12.25
N ASP A 117 -2.32 -21.28 -11.45
CA ASP A 117 -0.88 -21.08 -11.57
C ASP A 117 -0.33 -21.63 -12.90
N GLU A 118 -1.01 -22.59 -13.51
CA GLU A 118 -0.70 -23.15 -14.83
C GLU A 118 -1.06 -22.14 -15.94
N ASP A 119 -2.24 -21.52 -15.87
CA ASP A 119 -2.64 -20.48 -16.84
C ASP A 119 -1.63 -19.32 -16.84
N MET A 120 -1.15 -18.93 -15.66
CA MET A 120 -0.17 -17.85 -15.53
C MET A 120 1.20 -18.26 -16.10
N LYS A 121 1.61 -19.52 -15.96
CA LYS A 121 2.86 -20.03 -16.57
C LYS A 121 2.77 -20.03 -18.09
N GLU A 122 1.64 -20.47 -18.65
CA GLU A 122 1.39 -20.45 -20.08
C GLU A 122 1.45 -19.03 -20.64
N LEU A 123 0.77 -18.07 -20.00
CA LEU A 123 0.79 -16.65 -20.38
C LEU A 123 2.20 -16.03 -20.29
N LEU A 124 3.04 -16.50 -19.37
CA LEU A 124 4.42 -16.05 -19.23
C LEU A 124 5.39 -16.76 -20.19
N GLY A 125 4.94 -17.78 -20.92
CA GLY A 125 5.78 -18.59 -21.81
C GLY A 125 6.80 -19.45 -21.05
N VAL A 126 6.55 -19.74 -19.77
CA VAL A 126 7.43 -20.56 -18.93
C VAL A 126 6.84 -21.97 -18.88
N LYS A 127 7.55 -22.95 -19.44
CA LYS A 127 7.15 -24.37 -19.37
C LYS A 127 7.29 -24.92 -17.95
#